data_AF-A0A414NZ62-F1
#
_entry.id   AF-A0A414NZ62-F1
#
_cell.length_a   1.000
_cell.length_b   1.000
_cell.length_c   1.000
_cell.angle_alpha   90.00
_cell.angle_beta   90.00
_cell.angle_gamma   90.00
#
_symmetry.space_group_name_H-M   'P 1'
#
loop_
_entity.id
_entity.type
_entity.pdbx_description
1 polymer ?
#
loop_
_entity_poly.entity_id
_entity_poly.type
_entity_poly.pdbx_seq_one_letter_code
_entity_poly.pdbx_strand_id
1 'polypeptide(L)'
;MVTALTLALGVTAFVLPPKQTFLALFLYVLLGCIGLPVFVGGTAGFGKLFGPTGGYIFAWLVVYPIISALKGARPNFKRYALVDIVIGIPLTYVGGLISMMLVMDVSLEAALVMAVLPYIPGDIIKCLMAAFLGVKVNEALAHNR
;
A
#
# COMPACT_ATOMS: atom_id res chain seq x y z
N MET A 1 -2.24 -11.20 7.59
CA MET A 1 -0.84 -11.59 7.29
C MET A 1 0.01 -10.34 7.20
N VAL A 2 1.12 -10.26 7.93
CA VAL A 2 2.08 -9.15 7.79
C VAL A 2 2.91 -9.44 6.53
N THR A 3 2.56 -8.83 5.40
CA THR A 3 3.24 -9.04 4.12
C THR A 3 4.22 -7.93 3.78
N ALA A 4 5.31 -8.23 3.08
CA ALA A 4 6.23 -7.23 2.53
C ALA A 4 5.63 -6.41 1.36
N LEU A 5 4.41 -6.74 0.92
CA LEU A 5 3.73 -6.08 -0.20
C LEU A 5 3.55 -4.58 0.04
N THR A 6 2.98 -4.17 1.18
CA THR A 6 2.74 -2.74 1.47
C THR A 6 4.04 -1.94 1.59
N LEU A 7 5.14 -2.58 2.01
CA LEU A 7 6.48 -2.00 1.94
C LEU A 7 6.91 -1.76 0.48
N ALA A 8 6.75 -2.76 -0.39
CA ALA A 8 7.08 -2.62 -1.81
C ALA A 8 6.26 -1.49 -2.47
N LEU A 9 4.96 -1.41 -2.18
CA LEU A 9 4.09 -0.34 -2.67
C LEU A 9 4.55 1.05 -2.18
N GLY A 10 4.96 1.16 -0.91
CA GLY A 10 5.53 2.39 -0.34
C GLY A 10 6.81 2.82 -1.09
N VAL A 11 7.73 1.88 -1.31
CA VAL A 11 8.95 2.14 -2.11
C VAL A 11 8.58 2.59 -3.54
N THR A 12 7.62 1.91 -4.19
CA THR A 12 7.13 2.30 -5.52
C THR A 12 6.62 3.74 -5.54
N ALA A 13 5.84 4.15 -4.54
CA ALA A 13 5.34 5.53 -4.43
C ALA A 13 6.48 6.54 -4.22
N PHE A 14 7.48 6.20 -3.40
CA PHE A 14 8.61 7.09 -3.13
C PHE A 14 9.59 7.23 -4.30
N VAL A 15 9.67 6.25 -5.18
CA VAL A 15 10.59 6.29 -6.34
C VAL A 15 9.89 6.87 -7.57
N LEU A 16 8.67 6.44 -7.88
CA LEU A 16 7.97 6.83 -9.10
C LEU A 16 7.12 8.09 -8.91
N PRO A 17 6.88 8.91 -9.96
CA PRO A 17 5.87 9.97 -9.95
C PRO A 17 4.44 9.39 -9.91
N PRO A 18 3.42 10.17 -9.51
CA PRO A 18 2.08 9.66 -9.21
C PRO A 18 1.43 8.86 -10.33
N LYS A 19 1.55 9.33 -11.58
CA LYS A 19 1.00 8.64 -12.76
C LYS A 19 1.64 7.26 -12.97
N GLN A 20 2.95 7.15 -12.74
CA GLN A 20 3.67 5.88 -12.90
C GLN A 20 3.41 4.95 -11.71
N THR A 21 3.27 5.48 -10.49
CA THR A 21 2.83 4.71 -9.32
C THR A 21 1.45 4.09 -9.57
N PHE A 22 0.48 4.88 -10.05
CA PHE A 22 -0.84 4.36 -10.40
C PHE A 22 -0.76 3.25 -11.44
N LEU A 23 -0.03 3.47 -12.54
CA LEU A 23 0.07 2.48 -13.61
C LEU A 23 0.75 1.19 -13.14
N ALA A 24 1.81 1.28 -12.33
CA ALA A 24 2.50 0.11 -11.78
C ALA A 24 1.56 -0.73 -10.90
N LEU A 25 0.80 -0.09 -10.02
CA LEU A 25 -0.16 -0.77 -9.16
C LEU A 25 -1.37 -1.30 -9.95
N PHE A 26 -1.84 -0.55 -10.94
CA PHE A 26 -2.93 -0.99 -11.80
C PHE A 26 -2.55 -2.25 -12.58
N LEU A 27 -1.34 -2.30 -13.15
CA LEU A 27 -0.81 -3.49 -13.81
C LEU A 27 -0.65 -4.65 -12.82
N TYR A 28 -0.15 -4.41 -11.61
CA TYR A 28 -0.11 -5.43 -10.55
C TYR A 28 -1.49 -6.04 -10.29
N VAL A 29 -2.54 -5.20 -10.20
CA VAL A 29 -3.91 -5.66 -10.00
C VAL A 29 -4.42 -6.45 -11.20
N LEU A 30 -4.18 -5.98 -12.43
CA LEU A 30 -4.57 -6.71 -13.63
C LEU A 30 -3.91 -8.09 -13.72
N LEU A 31 -2.61 -8.18 -13.41
CA LEU A 31 -1.87 -9.44 -13.35
C LEU A 31 -2.51 -10.42 -12.35
N GLY A 32 -2.86 -9.92 -11.16
CA GLY A 32 -3.59 -10.72 -10.17
C GLY A 32 -4.97 -11.17 -10.67
N CYS A 33 -5.70 -10.29 -11.37
CA CYS A 33 -7.02 -10.60 -11.90
C CYS A 33 -7.01 -11.69 -12.98
N ILE A 34 -6.01 -11.69 -13.86
CA ILE A 34 -5.86 -12.70 -14.93
C ILE A 34 -5.30 -14.04 -14.43
N GLY A 35 -5.02 -14.17 -13.13
CA GLY A 35 -4.65 -15.45 -12.52
C GLY A 35 -3.19 -15.59 -12.11
N LEU A 36 -2.36 -14.54 -12.23
CA LEU A 36 -0.98 -14.60 -11.72
C LEU A 36 -0.99 -14.49 -10.18
N PRO A 37 -0.27 -15.36 -9.43
CA PRO A 37 -0.32 -15.44 -7.96
C PRO A 37 0.45 -14.31 -7.26
N VAL A 38 0.10 -13.06 -7.56
CA VAL A 38 0.77 -11.85 -7.06
C VAL A 38 0.09 -11.23 -5.83
N PHE A 39 -1.16 -11.62 -5.53
CA PHE A 39 -1.84 -11.16 -4.32
C PHE A 39 -1.30 -11.89 -3.09
N VAL A 40 -1.60 -11.30 -1.92
CA VAL A 40 -1.18 -11.81 -0.61
C VAL A 40 -1.43 -13.32 -0.48
N GLY A 41 -0.45 -14.03 0.07
CA GLY A 41 -0.49 -15.49 0.21
C GLY A 41 -0.27 -16.27 -1.09
N GLY A 42 0.30 -15.65 -2.12
CA GLY A 42 0.48 -16.28 -3.43
C GLY A 42 -0.86 -16.56 -4.12
N THR A 43 -1.85 -15.69 -3.90
CA THR A 43 -3.20 -15.87 -4.42
C THR A 43 -3.44 -15.05 -5.68
N ALA A 44 -4.48 -15.40 -6.43
CA ALA A 44 -4.88 -14.75 -7.68
C ALA A 44 -6.40 -14.79 -7.89
N GLY A 45 -6.85 -14.13 -8.96
CA GLY A 45 -8.20 -14.21 -9.51
C GLY A 45 -9.02 -12.95 -9.28
N PHE A 46 -9.89 -12.64 -10.27
CA PHE A 46 -10.77 -11.47 -10.23
C PHE A 46 -11.66 -11.41 -8.98
N GLY A 47 -12.14 -12.57 -8.48
CA GLY A 47 -12.95 -12.66 -7.26
C GLY A 47 -12.26 -12.11 -6.00
N LYS A 48 -10.92 -12.00 -5.97
CA LYS A 48 -10.19 -11.43 -4.83
C LYS A 48 -10.49 -9.95 -4.61
N LEU A 49 -10.85 -9.22 -5.67
CA LEU A 49 -11.25 -7.81 -5.57
C LEU A 49 -12.53 -7.61 -4.77
N PHE A 50 -13.40 -8.62 -4.72
CA PHE A 50 -14.70 -8.55 -4.03
C PHE A 50 -14.75 -9.41 -2.77
N GLY A 51 -13.59 -9.90 -2.29
CA GLY A 51 -13.47 -10.61 -1.02
C GLY A 51 -13.30 -9.67 0.18
N PRO A 52 -13.19 -10.18 1.42
CA PRO A 52 -13.08 -9.37 2.63
C PRO A 52 -11.90 -8.39 2.65
N THR A 53 -10.82 -8.72 1.92
CA THR A 53 -9.62 -7.87 1.81
C THR A 53 -9.57 -7.10 0.50
N GLY A 54 -10.60 -7.17 -0.35
CA GLY A 54 -10.62 -6.58 -1.68
C GLY A 54 -10.49 -5.06 -1.67
N GLY A 55 -11.11 -4.42 -0.67
CA GLY A 55 -11.03 -2.98 -0.47
C GLY A 55 -9.61 -2.45 -0.23
N TYR A 56 -8.69 -3.24 0.29
CA TYR A 56 -7.28 -2.86 0.37
C TYR A 56 -6.67 -2.69 -1.03
N ILE A 57 -6.99 -3.60 -1.95
CA ILE A 57 -6.46 -3.58 -3.33
C ILE A 57 -6.92 -2.31 -4.05
N PHE A 58 -8.20 -1.97 -3.91
CA PHE A 58 -8.74 -0.73 -4.46
C PHE A 58 -8.15 0.51 -3.78
N ALA A 59 -8.00 0.50 -2.45
CA ALA A 59 -7.40 1.61 -1.73
C ALA A 59 -5.97 1.87 -2.20
N TRP A 60 -5.16 0.84 -2.42
CA TRP A 60 -3.77 1.01 -2.88
C TRP A 60 -3.67 1.75 -4.21
N LEU A 61 -4.60 1.53 -5.15
CA LEU A 61 -4.63 2.24 -6.44
C LEU A 61 -4.80 3.75 -6.28
N VAL A 62 -5.38 4.21 -5.18
CA VAL A 62 -5.62 5.64 -4.92
C VAL A 62 -4.58 6.20 -3.95
N VAL A 63 -4.30 5.47 -2.86
CA VAL A 63 -3.48 5.93 -1.74
C VAL A 63 -2.01 6.09 -2.13
N TYR A 64 -1.41 5.13 -2.84
CA TYR A 64 0.01 5.20 -3.18
C TYR A 64 0.35 6.29 -4.21
N PRO A 65 -0.49 6.59 -5.21
CA PRO A 65 -0.32 7.80 -6.01
C PRO A 65 -0.40 9.10 -5.20
N ILE A 66 -1.27 9.17 -4.17
CA ILE A 66 -1.33 10.31 -3.25
C ILE A 66 -0.02 10.42 -2.45
N ILE A 67 0.47 9.31 -1.88
CA ILE A 67 1.78 9.28 -1.19
C ILE A 67 2.88 9.77 -2.12
N SER A 68 2.89 9.29 -3.36
CA SER A 68 3.86 9.70 -4.39
C SER A 68 3.79 11.21 -4.68
N ALA A 69 2.60 11.79 -4.70
CA ALA A 69 2.42 13.23 -4.92
C ALA A 69 2.91 14.06 -3.71
N LEU A 70 2.76 13.53 -2.51
CA LEU A 70 3.09 14.21 -1.26
C LEU A 70 4.54 14.02 -0.80
N LYS A 71 5.29 13.07 -1.39
CA LYS A 71 6.68 12.76 -1.01
C LYS A 71 7.65 13.94 -1.13
N GLY A 72 7.36 14.90 -2.01
CA GLY A 72 8.18 16.09 -2.24
C GLY A 72 9.25 15.93 -3.31
N ALA A 73 9.95 17.03 -3.62
CA ALA A 73 10.91 17.09 -4.73
C ALA A 73 12.31 16.56 -4.42
N ARG A 74 12.65 16.39 -3.14
CA ARG A 74 13.97 15.91 -2.69
C ARG A 74 13.81 14.68 -1.78
N PRO A 75 14.74 13.72 -1.83
CA PRO A 75 14.75 12.59 -0.91
C PRO A 75 14.78 13.08 0.54
N ASN A 76 13.80 12.68 1.35
CA ASN A 76 13.74 13.05 2.76
C ASN A 76 13.05 11.96 3.57
N PHE A 77 13.82 11.29 4.43
CA PHE A 77 13.34 10.17 5.24
C PHE A 77 12.14 10.55 6.10
N LYS A 78 12.22 11.68 6.83
CA LYS A 78 11.17 12.11 7.75
C LYS A 78 9.86 12.39 7.01
N ARG A 79 9.93 13.08 5.87
CA ARG A 79 8.76 13.38 5.04
C ARG A 79 8.16 12.11 4.46
N TYR A 80 8.98 11.22 3.92
CA TYR A 80 8.51 9.94 3.37
C TYR A 80 7.78 9.12 4.44
N ALA A 81 8.42 8.91 5.59
CA ALA A 81 7.84 8.19 6.71
C ALA A 81 6.53 8.83 7.21
N LEU A 82 6.51 10.16 7.39
CA LEU A 82 5.34 10.87 7.91
C LEU A 82 4.15 10.76 6.94
N VAL A 83 4.38 10.95 5.64
CA VAL A 83 3.31 10.84 4.63
C VAL A 83 2.73 9.44 4.61
N ASP A 84 3.56 8.40 4.61
CA ASP A 84 3.08 7.02 4.53
C ASP A 84 2.39 6.56 5.83
N ILE A 85 2.89 6.98 7.00
CA ILE A 85 2.24 6.66 8.29
C ILE A 85 0.92 7.42 8.45
N VAL A 86 0.88 8.72 8.15
CA VAL A 86 -0.29 9.58 8.45
C VAL A 86 -1.36 9.50 7.36
N ILE A 87 -0.96 9.27 6.10
CA ILE A 87 -1.89 9.20 4.97
C ILE A 87 -2.03 7.76 4.48
N GLY A 88 -0.93 7.05 4.31
CA GLY A 88 -0.91 5.70 3.75
C GLY A 88 -1.69 4.69 4.59
N ILE A 89 -1.33 4.57 5.87
CA ILE A 89 -1.97 3.61 6.78
C ILE A 89 -3.48 3.88 6.93
N PRO A 90 -3.95 5.09 7.32
CA PRO A 90 -5.36 5.30 7.60
C PRO A 90 -6.24 5.14 6.35
N LEU A 91 -5.84 5.71 5.21
CA LEU A 91 -6.64 5.62 3.99
C LEU A 91 -6.69 4.19 3.43
N THR A 92 -5.60 3.42 3.60
CA THR A 92 -5.58 1.99 3.25
C THR A 92 -6.55 1.20 4.13
N TYR A 93 -6.58 1.47 5.45
CA TYR A 93 -7.53 0.81 6.34
C TYR A 93 -8.98 1.20 6.08
N VAL A 94 -9.29 2.43 5.66
CA VAL A 94 -10.67 2.81 5.30
C VAL A 94 -11.23 1.88 4.22
N GLY A 95 -10.50 1.67 3.13
CA GLY A 95 -10.94 0.75 2.07
C GLY A 95 -11.05 -0.69 2.57
N GLY A 96 -10.05 -1.15 3.32
CA GLY A 96 -10.03 -2.49 3.91
C GLY A 96 -11.22 -2.76 4.84
N LEU A 97 -11.50 -1.85 5.76
CA LEU A 97 -12.61 -1.94 6.71
C LEU A 97 -13.96 -1.98 5.99
N ILE A 98 -14.18 -1.10 5.01
CA ILE A 98 -15.43 -1.08 4.22
C ILE A 98 -15.67 -2.45 3.58
N SER A 99 -14.67 -2.99 2.89
CA SER A 99 -14.79 -4.29 2.23
C SER A 99 -15.01 -5.43 3.22
N MET A 100 -14.33 -5.40 4.37
CA MET A 100 -14.42 -6.46 5.36
C MET A 100 -15.79 -6.47 6.04
N MET A 101 -16.29 -5.30 6.43
CA MET A 101 -17.62 -5.14 7.02
C MET A 101 -18.72 -5.60 6.06
N LEU A 102 -18.65 -5.19 4.78
CA LEU A 102 -19.67 -5.53 3.79
C LEU A 102 -19.66 -7.00 3.39
N VAL A 103 -18.48 -7.62 3.27
CA VAL A 103 -18.38 -9.01 2.78
C VAL A 103 -18.52 -10.04 3.90
N MET A 104 -18.08 -9.72 5.12
CA MET A 104 -18.17 -10.63 6.26
C MET A 104 -19.38 -10.39 7.17
N ASP A 105 -20.14 -9.32 6.93
CA ASP A 105 -21.28 -8.90 7.76
C ASP A 105 -20.91 -8.75 9.24
N VAL A 106 -19.83 -8.01 9.50
CA VAL A 106 -19.30 -7.77 10.86
C VAL A 106 -19.41 -6.29 11.23
N SER A 107 -19.54 -6.03 12.54
CA SER A 107 -19.53 -4.66 13.07
C SER A 107 -18.18 -3.97 12.84
N LEU A 108 -18.19 -2.64 12.87
CA LEU A 108 -16.96 -1.84 12.77
C LEU A 108 -15.94 -2.22 13.86
N GLU A 109 -16.41 -2.44 15.09
CA GLU A 109 -15.55 -2.84 16.21
C GLU A 109 -14.84 -4.17 15.93
N ALA A 110 -15.59 -5.18 15.47
CA ALA A 110 -15.01 -6.46 15.08
C ALA A 110 -14.00 -6.29 13.92
N ALA A 111 -14.35 -5.50 12.90
CA ALA A 111 -13.44 -5.24 11.78
C ALA A 111 -12.15 -4.53 12.22
N LEU A 112 -12.21 -3.58 13.16
CA LEU A 112 -11.04 -2.89 13.71
C LEU A 112 -10.09 -3.85 14.45
N VAL A 113 -10.65 -4.74 15.27
CA VAL A 113 -9.88 -5.76 16.00
C VAL A 113 -9.24 -6.76 15.04
N MET A 114 -9.95 -7.14 13.98
CA MET A 114 -9.47 -8.12 13.01
C MET A 114 -8.45 -7.56 12.01
N ALA A 115 -8.63 -6.30 11.58
CA ALA A 115 -8.01 -5.77 10.37
C ALA A 115 -7.06 -4.60 10.59
N VAL A 116 -7.09 -3.97 11.78
CA VAL A 116 -6.34 -2.73 12.06
C VAL A 116 -5.38 -2.93 13.23
N LEU A 117 -5.92 -3.20 14.43
CA LEU A 117 -5.15 -3.26 15.67
C LEU A 117 -3.89 -4.14 15.61
N PRO A 118 -3.94 -5.39 15.10
CA PRO A 118 -2.75 -6.25 15.08
C PRO A 118 -1.71 -5.83 14.04
N TYR A 119 -2.07 -4.99 13.05
CA TYR A 119 -1.21 -4.67 11.92
C TYR A 119 -0.47 -3.34 12.07
N ILE A 120 -0.98 -2.40 12.89
CA ILE A 120 -0.38 -1.07 13.08
C ILE A 120 1.13 -1.13 13.38
N PRO A 121 1.63 -1.91 14.37
CA PRO A 121 3.06 -1.91 14.67
C PRO A 121 3.91 -2.36 13.47
N GLY A 122 3.46 -3.41 12.78
CA GLY A 122 4.13 -3.92 11.60
C GLY A 122 4.04 -2.96 10.41
N ASP A 123 2.96 -2.21 10.26
CA ASP A 123 2.79 -1.24 9.17
C ASP A 123 3.66 0.00 9.39
N ILE A 124 3.79 0.49 10.62
CA ILE A 124 4.73 1.56 10.97
C ILE A 124 6.16 1.15 10.61
N ILE A 125 6.58 -0.06 10.98
CA ILE A 125 7.92 -0.58 10.64
C ILE A 125 8.10 -0.60 9.11
N LYS A 126 7.11 -1.09 8.36
CA LYS A 126 7.16 -1.12 6.89
C LYS A 126 7.24 0.27 6.28
N CYS A 127 6.50 1.25 6.78
CA CYS A 127 6.57 2.63 6.31
C CYS A 127 7.96 3.24 6.54
N LEU A 128 8.55 3.01 7.72
CA LEU A 128 9.92 3.46 8.02
C LEU A 128 10.95 2.81 7.09
N MET A 129 10.83 1.50 6.86
CA MET A 129 11.71 0.79 5.94
C MET A 129 11.53 1.25 4.49
N ALA A 130 10.29 1.47 4.05
CA ALA A 130 9.98 1.99 2.71
C ALA A 130 10.54 3.41 2.53
N ALA A 131 10.44 4.26 3.55
CA ALA A 131 11.03 5.60 3.53
C ALA A 131 12.56 5.55 3.43
N PHE A 132 13.21 4.67 4.20
CA PHE A 132 14.67 4.45 4.14
C PHE A 132 15.11 4.00 2.75
N LEU A 133 14.49 2.94 2.22
CA LEU A 133 14.79 2.39 0.90
C LEU A 133 14.50 3.42 -0.21
N GLY A 134 13.37 4.13 -0.10
CA GLY A 134 12.98 5.18 -1.05
C GLY A 134 14.00 6.31 -1.11
N VAL A 135 14.57 6.74 0.03
CA VAL A 135 15.66 7.73 0.04
C VAL A 135 16.89 7.18 -0.66
N LYS A 136 17.34 5.97 -0.29
CA LYS A 136 18.56 5.37 -0.86
C LYS A 136 18.49 5.15 -2.35
N VAL A 137 17.35 4.69 -2.86
CA VAL A 137 17.13 4.51 -4.29
C VAL A 137 17.18 5.85 -5.02
N ASN A 138 16.50 6.88 -4.52
CA ASN A 138 16.52 8.19 -5.18
C ASN A 138 17.90 8.86 -5.13
N GLU A 139 18.66 8.71 -4.03
CA GLU A 139 20.05 9.17 -3.93
C GLU A 139 20.95 8.51 -4.98
N ALA A 140 20.82 7.19 -5.16
CA ALA A 140 21.57 6.43 -6.16
C ALA A 140 21.18 6.82 -7.59
N LEU A 141 19.89 7.00 -7.86
CA LEU A 141 19.39 7.45 -9.18
C LEU A 141 19.85 8.87 -9.52
N ALA A 142 20.06 9.74 -8.53
CA ALA A 142 20.57 11.09 -8.74
C ALA A 142 22.06 11.11 -9.08
N HIS A 143 22.86 10.15 -8.60
CA HIS A 143 24.29 10.06 -8.92
C HIS A 143 24.56 9.53 -10.35
N ASN A 144 23.60 8.82 -10.94
CA ASN A 144 23.72 8.24 -12.28
C ASN A 144 23.11 9.11 -13.40
N ARG A 145 22.75 10.37 -13.09
CA ARG A 145 22.25 11.37 -14.03
C ARG A 145 23.26 12.50 -14.15
#